data_AF-A0A2E9JHA9-F1
#
_entry.id   AF-A0A2E9JHA9-F1
#
_cell.length_a   1.000
_cell.length_b   1.000
_cell.length_c   1.000
_cell.angle_alpha   90.00
_cell.angle_beta   90.00
_cell.angle_gamma   90.00
#
_symmetry.space_group_name_H-M   'P 1'
#
loop_
_entity.id
_entity.type
_entity.pdbx_description
1 polymer ?
#
loop_
_entity_poly.entity_id
_entity_poly.type
_entity_poly.pdbx_seq_one_letter_code
_entity_poly.pdbx_strand_id
1 'polypeptide(L)'
;MSEKVEAMRLELRRGILILAVMTALRNEQYGYSLRKALGAVNIDIEEGTLYPLVRRLKSYGLLNSRWSNEEGRKRRYYKISERGEEILTVLKSDWEKLNTSITSIAEIST
;
A
#
# COMPACT_ATOMS: atom_id res chain seq x y z
N MET A 1 3.34 -26.38 2.27
CA MET A 1 2.72 -25.66 1.14
C MET A 1 3.70 -25.69 -0.02
N SER A 2 3.29 -25.92 -1.27
CA SER A 2 4.25 -25.97 -2.38
C SER A 2 4.86 -24.59 -2.62
N GLU A 3 6.12 -24.54 -3.04
CA GLU A 3 6.84 -23.30 -3.39
C GLU A 3 6.06 -22.44 -4.39
N LYS A 4 5.37 -23.09 -5.34
CA LYS A 4 4.50 -22.44 -6.33
C LYS A 4 3.35 -21.67 -5.70
N VAL A 5 2.71 -22.23 -4.66
CA VAL A 5 1.61 -21.55 -3.97
C VAL A 5 2.09 -20.31 -3.22
N GLU A 6 3.30 -20.36 -2.65
CA GLU A 6 3.87 -19.20 -1.96
C GLU A 6 4.21 -18.08 -2.96
N ALA A 7 4.76 -18.43 -4.13
CA ALA A 7 4.98 -17.46 -5.21
C ALA A 7 3.66 -16.80 -5.67
N MET A 8 2.59 -17.58 -5.87
CA MET A 8 1.27 -17.04 -6.22
C MET A 8 0.70 -16.10 -5.14
N ARG A 9 0.87 -16.45 -3.86
CA ARG A 9 0.47 -15.58 -2.73
C ARG A 9 1.24 -14.27 -2.71
N LEU A 10 2.54 -14.31 -3.01
CA LEU A 10 3.38 -13.12 -3.06
C LEU A 10 2.94 -12.17 -4.18
N GLU A 11 2.60 -12.70 -5.35
CA GLU A 11 2.08 -11.89 -6.46
C GLU A 11 0.74 -11.23 -6.12
N LEU A 12 -0.19 -11.97 -5.49
CA LEU A 12 -1.45 -11.39 -4.98
C LEU A 12 -1.19 -10.25 -3.99
N ARG A 13 -0.28 -10.46 -3.03
CA ARG A 13 0.09 -9.43 -2.05
C ARG A 13 0.72 -8.21 -2.70
N ARG A 14 1.64 -8.39 -3.65
CA ARG A 14 2.28 -7.28 -4.39
C ARG A 14 1.25 -6.42 -5.11
N GLY A 15 0.20 -7.02 -5.68
CA GLY A 15 -0.88 -6.33 -6.37
C GLY A 15 -1.61 -5.29 -5.50
N ILE A 16 -1.74 -5.53 -4.19
CA ILE A 16 -2.49 -4.64 -3.28
C ILE A 16 -1.61 -3.59 -2.58
N LEU A 17 -0.28 -3.68 -2.65
CA LEU A 17 0.62 -2.86 -1.81
C LEU A 17 0.44 -1.36 -2.04
N ILE A 18 0.15 -0.94 -3.27
CA ILE A 18 -0.10 0.47 -3.60
C ILE A 18 -1.33 0.98 -2.84
N LEU A 19 -2.44 0.25 -2.92
CA LEU A 19 -3.69 0.57 -2.22
C LEU A 19 -3.48 0.62 -0.70
N ALA A 20 -2.78 -0.38 -0.16
CA ALA A 20 -2.50 -0.49 1.27
C ALA A 20 -1.65 0.70 1.77
N VAL A 21 -0.53 0.98 1.10
CA VAL A 21 0.38 2.07 1.47
C VAL A 21 -0.31 3.43 1.34
N MET A 22 -1.01 3.69 0.23
CA MET A 22 -1.72 4.96 0.04
C MET A 22 -2.84 5.14 1.07
N THR A 23 -3.61 4.08 1.37
CA THR A 23 -4.67 4.13 2.38
C THR A 23 -4.11 4.40 3.77
N ALA A 24 -3.04 3.71 4.18
CA ALA A 24 -2.40 3.93 5.47
C ALA A 24 -1.82 5.36 5.60
N LEU A 25 -1.32 5.91 4.48
CA LEU A 25 -0.80 7.27 4.40
C LEU A 25 -1.86 8.37 4.34
N ARG A 26 -3.16 8.06 4.45
CA ARG A 26 -4.17 9.07 4.81
C ARG A 26 -3.84 9.73 6.15
N ASN A 27 -3.20 8.98 7.05
CA ASN A 27 -2.58 9.50 8.26
C ASN A 27 -1.08 9.76 8.01
N GLU A 28 -0.54 10.83 8.58
CA GLU A 28 0.90 11.12 8.44
C GLU A 28 1.73 10.03 9.15
N GLN A 29 2.68 9.41 8.45
CA GLN A 29 3.53 8.32 8.97
C GLN A 29 4.97 8.45 8.45
N TYR A 30 5.94 7.97 9.22
CA TYR A 30 7.30 7.73 8.74
C TYR A 30 7.51 6.24 8.46
N GLY A 31 8.61 5.87 7.79
CA GLY A 31 8.81 4.52 7.26
C GLY A 31 8.52 3.38 8.24
N TYR A 32 9.10 3.45 9.45
CA TYR A 32 8.90 2.43 10.47
C TYR A 32 7.45 2.40 11.01
N SER A 33 6.85 3.57 11.29
CA SER A 33 5.47 3.62 11.81
C SER A 33 4.45 3.15 10.77
N LEU A 34 4.68 3.47 9.49
CA LEU A 34 3.90 2.96 8.36
C LEU A 34 3.99 1.43 8.27
N ARG A 35 5.21 0.86 8.34
CA ARG A 35 5.40 -0.59 8.33
C ARG A 35 4.67 -1.27 9.49
N LYS A 36 4.74 -0.69 10.69
CA LYS A 36 4.03 -1.20 11.87
C LYS A 36 2.51 -1.15 11.68
N ALA A 37 1.98 -0.06 11.13
CA ALA A 37 0.54 0.08 10.86
C ALA A 37 0.03 -0.94 9.83
N LEU A 38 0.81 -1.21 8.78
CA LEU A 38 0.49 -2.24 7.77
C LEU A 38 0.56 -3.66 8.36
N GLY A 39 1.61 -3.97 9.11
CA GLY A 39 1.76 -5.28 9.76
C GLY A 39 0.64 -5.57 10.77
N ALA A 40 0.13 -4.57 11.47
CA ALA A 40 -0.99 -4.72 12.41
C ALA A 40 -2.30 -5.21 11.74
N VAL A 41 -2.41 -5.07 10.41
CA VAL A 41 -3.53 -5.58 9.60
C VAL A 41 -3.10 -6.68 8.64
N ASN A 42 -2.02 -7.40 8.97
CA ASN A 42 -1.45 -8.53 8.22
C ASN A 42 -0.93 -8.18 6.82
N ILE A 43 -0.50 -6.94 6.61
CA ILE A 43 0.20 -6.50 5.39
C ILE A 43 1.69 -6.37 5.72
N ASP A 44 2.38 -7.49 5.64
CA ASP A 44 3.83 -7.54 5.85
C ASP A 44 4.57 -7.00 4.62
N ILE A 45 5.35 -5.95 4.83
CA ILE A 45 6.19 -5.34 3.80
C ILE A 45 7.60 -5.10 4.33
N GLU A 46 8.59 -5.60 3.60
CA GLU A 46 9.99 -5.36 3.93
C GLU A 46 10.43 -3.95 3.55
N GLU A 47 11.45 -3.44 4.23
CA GLU A 47 11.98 -2.09 3.98
C GLU A 47 12.46 -1.91 2.53
N GLY A 48 13.10 -2.96 1.97
CA GLY A 48 13.56 -2.99 0.59
C GLY A 48 12.44 -2.86 -0.44
N THR A 49 11.19 -3.14 -0.06
CA THR A 49 10.01 -2.95 -0.91
C THR A 49 9.29 -1.64 -0.58
N LEU A 50 9.15 -1.31 0.71
CA LEU A 50 8.41 -0.14 1.17
C LEU A 50 9.05 1.17 0.72
N TYR A 51 10.36 1.34 0.91
CA TYR A 51 11.01 2.63 0.64
C TYR A 51 11.06 2.98 -0.85
N PRO A 52 11.39 2.05 -1.77
CA PRO A 52 11.26 2.32 -3.20
C PRO A 52 9.83 2.64 -3.62
N LEU A 53 8.83 1.93 -3.08
CA LEU A 53 7.42 2.19 -3.36
C LEU A 53 7.01 3.60 -2.92
N VAL A 54 7.31 4.00 -1.69
CA VAL A 54 7.01 5.35 -1.18
C VAL A 54 7.72 6.43 -2.00
N ARG A 55 9.00 6.21 -2.36
CA ARG A 55 9.76 7.14 -3.21
C ARG A 55 9.10 7.32 -4.58
N ARG A 56 8.63 6.23 -5.19
CA ARG A 56 7.93 6.24 -6.48
C ARG A 56 6.59 6.96 -6.42
N LEU A 57 5.76 6.66 -5.41
CA LEU A 57 4.47 7.33 -5.21
C LEU A 57 4.66 8.84 -5.00
N LYS A 58 5.70 9.23 -4.25
CA LYS A 58 6.08 10.63 -4.10
C LYS A 58 6.53 11.26 -5.43
N SER A 59 7.35 10.59 -6.23
CA SER A 59 7.78 11.13 -7.54
C SER A 59 6.62 11.31 -8.53
N TYR A 60 5.53 10.55 -8.37
CA TYR A 60 4.29 10.74 -9.12
C TYR A 60 3.41 11.87 -8.58
N GLY A 61 3.85 12.56 -7.54
CA GLY A 61 3.07 13.61 -6.88
C GLY A 61 1.89 13.09 -6.08
N LEU A 62 1.85 11.80 -5.74
CA LEU A 62 0.73 11.20 -4.99
C LEU A 62 0.89 11.34 -3.48
N LEU A 63 2.12 11.62 -3.01
CA LEU A 63 2.43 11.79 -1.58
C LEU A 63 3.10 13.15 -1.33
N ASN A 64 2.66 13.81 -0.27
CA ASN A 64 3.38 14.90 0.38
C ASN A 64 4.44 14.34 1.34
N SER A 65 5.48 15.12 1.63
CA SER A 65 6.50 14.72 2.61
C SER A 65 7.04 15.89 3.40
N ARG A 66 7.31 15.66 4.69
CA ARG A 66 7.89 16.63 5.63
C ARG A 66 9.06 16.00 6.38
N TRP A 67 10.10 16.78 6.64
CA TRP A 67 11.14 16.38 7.60
C TRP A 67 10.71 16.77 9.02
N SER A 68 10.88 15.86 9.97
CA SER A 68 10.73 16.13 11.40
C SER A 68 12.02 15.77 12.13
N ASN A 69 12.34 16.54 13.17
CA ASN A 69 13.48 16.33 14.06
C ASN A 69 12.98 16.16 15.51
N GLU A 70 11.96 15.33 15.70
CA GLU A 70 11.49 14.94 17.03
C GLU A 70 12.51 14.04 17.72
N GLU A 71 12.75 14.26 19.02
CA GLU A 71 13.62 13.42 19.87
C GLU A 71 15.05 13.27 19.32
N GLY A 72 15.56 14.28 18.61
CA GLY A 72 16.90 14.26 18.01
C GLY A 72 17.06 13.29 16.83
N ARG A 73 15.97 12.67 16.35
CA ARG A 73 16.00 11.75 15.21
C ARG A 73 15.36 12.40 13.99
N LYS A 74 16.18 12.66 12.97
CA LYS A 74 15.70 13.14 11.67
C LYS A 74 14.90 12.04 10.98
N ARG A 75 13.59 12.24 10.87
CA ARG A 75 12.65 11.32 10.21
C ARG A 75 11.97 12.05 9.07
N ARG A 76 11.67 11.31 7.99
CA ARG A 76 10.83 11.80 6.91
C ARG A 76 9.44 11.21 7.04
N TYR A 77 8.46 12.09 7.19
CA TYR A 77 7.05 11.76 7.26
C TYR A 77 6.42 11.94 5.87
N TYR A 78 5.42 11.10 5.61
CA TYR A 78 4.66 11.08 4.36
C TYR A 78 3.18 11.13 4.68
N LYS A 79 2.42 11.78 3.80
CA LYS A 79 0.96 11.78 3.82
C LYS A 79 0.47 11.78 2.38
N ILE A 80 -0.66 11.16 2.11
CA ILE A 80 -1.30 11.23 0.80
C ILE A 80 -1.58 12.70 0.43
N SER A 81 -1.37 13.03 -0.83
CA SER A 81 -1.74 14.34 -1.39
C SER A 81 -3.20 14.33 -1.86
N GLU A 82 -3.74 15.49 -2.23
CA GLU A 82 -5.08 15.60 -2.84
C GLU A 82 -5.19 14.75 -4.11
N ARG A 83 -4.25 14.93 -5.05
CA ARG A 83 -4.13 14.07 -6.24
C ARG A 83 -3.99 12.58 -5.88
N GLY A 84 -3.28 12.29 -4.81
CA GLY A 84 -3.14 10.93 -4.28
C GLY A 84 -4.49 10.33 -3.88
N GLU A 85 -5.35 11.11 -3.23
CA GLU A 85 -6.67 10.69 -2.79
C GLU A 85 -7.62 10.44 -3.98
N GLU A 86 -7.57 11.28 -5.01
CA GLU A 86 -8.28 11.07 -6.27
C GLU A 86 -7.88 9.74 -6.92
N ILE A 87 -6.57 9.51 -7.07
CA ILE A 87 -6.05 8.26 -7.65
C ILE A 87 -6.38 7.06 -6.76
N LEU A 88 -6.30 7.20 -5.44
CA LEU A 88 -6.67 6.13 -4.51
C LEU A 88 -8.14 5.73 -4.68
N THR A 89 -9.02 6.70 -4.91
CA THR A 89 -10.45 6.46 -5.15
C THR A 89 -10.67 5.64 -6.42
N VAL A 90 -9.99 5.99 -7.51
CA VAL A 90 -10.05 5.24 -8.77
C VAL A 90 -9.55 3.80 -8.57
N LEU A 91 -8.35 3.64 -7.97
CA LEU A 91 -7.75 2.33 -7.75
C LEU A 91 -8.61 1.44 -6.82
N LYS A 92 -9.26 2.02 -5.81
CA LYS A 92 -10.18 1.29 -4.94
C LYS A 92 -11.40 0.80 -5.69
N SER A 93 -12.01 1.64 -6.52
CA SER A 93 -13.14 1.24 -7.36
C SER A 93 -12.75 0.11 -8.31
N ASP A 94 -11.58 0.16 -8.92
CA ASP A 94 -11.12 -0.89 -9.81
C ASP A 94 -10.84 -2.20 -9.06
N TRP A 95 -10.27 -2.12 -7.85
CA TRP A 95 -10.12 -3.29 -6.98
C TRP A 95 -11.46 -3.93 -6.62
N GLU A 96 -12.46 -3.13 -6.25
CA GLU A 96 -13.80 -3.62 -5.93
C GLU A 96 -14.43 -4.35 -7.11
N LYS A 97 -14.34 -3.79 -8.33
CA LYS A 97 -14.85 -4.43 -9.56
C LYS A 97 -14.15 -5.76 -9.85
N LEU A 98 -12.83 -5.82 -9.67
CA LEU A 98 -12.05 -7.06 -9.85
C LEU A 98 -12.49 -8.12 -8.84
N ASN A 99 -12.63 -7.73 -7.57
CA ASN A 99 -13.08 -8.63 -6.51
C ASN A 99 -14.48 -9.17 -6.81
N THR A 100 -15.43 -8.32 -7.21
CA THR A 100 -16.78 -8.73 -7.63
C THR A 100 -16.71 -9.70 -8.81
N SER A 101 -15.90 -9.40 -9.83
CA SER A 101 -15.77 -10.25 -11.02
C SER A 101 -15.25 -11.65 -10.66
N ILE A 102 -14.26 -11.74 -9.77
CA ILE A 102 -13.72 -13.02 -9.27
C ILE A 102 -14.79 -13.80 -8.51
N THR A 103 -15.53 -13.14 -7.62
CA THR A 103 -16.63 -13.77 -6.87
C THR A 103 -17.70 -14.30 -7.81
N SER A 104 -18.14 -13.51 -8.80
CA SER A 104 -19.16 -13.94 -9.76
C SER A 104 -18.70 -15.13 -10.63
N ILE A 105 -17.43 -15.18 -11.04
CA ILE A 105 -16.89 -16.33 -11.78
C ILE A 105 -16.94 -17.61 -10.93
N ALA A 106 -16.64 -17.51 -9.64
CA ALA A 106 -16.70 -18.64 -8.72
C ALA A 106 -18.14 -19.18 -8.57
N GLU A 107 -19.13 -18.29 -8.60
CA GLU A 107 -20.56 -18.64 -8.51
C GLU A 107 -21.11 -19.25 -9.81
N ILE A 108 -20.62 -18.82 -10.99
CA ILE A 108 -21.02 -19.38 -12.30
C ILE A 108 -20.53 -20.83 -12.48
N SER A 109 -19.51 -21.24 -11.73
CA SER A 109 -18.87 -22.56 -11.87
C SER A 109 -19.50 -23.65 -10.99
N THR A 110 -20.75 -23.45 -10.53
CA THR A 110 -21.58 -24.43 -9.80
C THR A 110 -22.84 -24.71 -10.58
#